data_AF-A0A484FSF1-F1
#
_entry.id   AF-A0A484FSF1-F1
#
_cell.length_a   1.000
_cell.length_b   1.000
_cell.length_c   1.000
_cell.angle_alpha   90.00
_cell.angle_beta   90.00
_cell.angle_gamma   90.00
#
_symmetry.space_group_name_H-M   'P 1'
#
loop_
_entity.id
_entity.type
_entity.pdbx_description
1 polymer ?
#
loop_
_entity_poly.entity_id
_entity_poly.type
_entity_poly.pdbx_seq_one_letter_code
_entity_poly.pdbx_strand_id
1 'polypeptide(L)'
;MANLLQISSAFGKPMESVDAVPLVERCWDHLARLYEEQGMSDEVASVLAAVADGYPFPTNLDNNPPRNEGMAPESEQDSITKSLVEKRGREEAVRALKELVAKSLA
;
A
#
# COMPACT_ATOMS: atom_id res chain seq x y z
N MET A 1 -14.92 -32.61 17.94
CA MET A 1 -15.27 -31.36 17.22
C MET A 1 -14.38 -30.28 17.79
N ALA A 2 -13.50 -29.67 16.98
CA ALA A 2 -12.60 -28.60 17.41
C ALA A 2 -12.97 -27.33 16.63
N ASN A 3 -13.27 -26.25 17.35
CA ASN A 3 -13.46 -24.94 16.74
C ASN A 3 -12.11 -24.22 16.81
N LEU A 4 -11.52 -23.95 15.67
CA LEU A 4 -10.34 -23.09 15.59
C LEU A 4 -10.82 -21.64 15.66
N LEU A 5 -10.42 -20.95 16.72
CA LEU A 5 -10.66 -19.52 16.89
C LEU A 5 -9.39 -18.78 16.48
N GLN A 6 -9.48 -17.94 15.45
CA GLN A 6 -8.42 -17.02 15.09
C GLN A 6 -8.50 -15.81 16.04
N ILE A 7 -7.60 -15.75 17.02
CA ILE A 7 -7.51 -14.65 17.98
C ILE A 7 -6.42 -13.70 17.48
N SER A 8 -6.81 -12.50 17.05
CA SER A 8 -5.85 -11.48 16.60
C SER A 8 -5.28 -10.67 17.78
N SER A 9 -4.05 -10.19 17.64
CA SER A 9 -3.43 -9.22 18.54
C SER A 9 -3.64 -7.80 17.99
N ALA A 10 -3.73 -6.80 18.87
CA ALA A 10 -3.73 -5.39 18.44
C ALA A 10 -2.45 -5.00 17.67
N PHE A 11 -1.38 -5.79 17.82
CA PHE A 11 -0.10 -5.63 17.09
C PHE A 11 0.09 -6.70 16.00
N GLY A 12 -0.89 -7.58 15.81
CA GLY A 12 -0.83 -8.64 14.80
C GLY A 12 -1.34 -8.11 13.46
N LYS A 13 -0.63 -8.42 12.38
CA LYS A 13 -1.18 -8.27 11.03
C LYS A 13 -2.21 -9.38 10.82
N PRO A 14 -3.46 -9.06 10.44
CA PRO A 14 -4.44 -10.08 10.07
C PRO A 14 -3.89 -10.97 8.95
N MET A 15 -4.29 -12.24 8.93
CA MET A 15 -3.90 -13.17 7.88
C MET A 15 -4.59 -12.84 6.55
N GLU A 16 -5.65 -12.03 6.59
CA GLU A 16 -6.35 -11.53 5.41
C GLU A 16 -5.56 -10.41 4.72
N SER A 17 -5.46 -10.52 3.40
CA SER A 17 -4.96 -9.43 2.54
C SER A 17 -6.13 -8.59 2.05
N VAL A 18 -5.99 -7.26 2.11
CA VAL A 18 -6.93 -6.32 1.49
C VAL A 18 -6.42 -6.00 0.09
N ASP A 19 -7.29 -6.07 -0.91
CA ASP A 19 -6.94 -5.63 -2.27
C ASP A 19 -7.00 -4.09 -2.34
N ALA A 20 -5.85 -3.44 -2.19
CA ALA A 20 -5.73 -1.98 -2.19
C ALA A 20 -5.96 -1.36 -3.57
N VAL A 21 -5.71 -2.11 -4.66
CA VAL A 21 -5.78 -1.59 -6.03
C VAL A 21 -7.12 -0.94 -6.37
N PRO A 22 -8.28 -1.60 -6.20
CA PRO A 22 -9.58 -0.99 -6.48
C PRO A 22 -9.91 0.18 -5.55
N LEU A 23 -9.44 0.18 -4.30
CA LEU A 23 -9.64 1.30 -3.39
C LEU A 23 -8.88 2.54 -3.87
N VAL A 24 -7.59 2.37 -4.18
CA VAL A 24 -6.73 3.45 -4.67
C VAL A 24 -7.24 3.97 -6.01
N GLU A 25 -7.64 3.09 -6.94
CA GLU A 25 -8.19 3.50 -8.23
C GLU A 25 -9.43 4.39 -8.10
N ARG A 26 -10.33 4.08 -7.15
CA ARG A 26 -11.57 4.84 -6.93
C ARG A 26 -11.34 6.15 -6.17
N CYS A 27 -10.34 6.19 -5.30
CA CYS A 27 -10.05 7.35 -4.45
C CYS A 27 -8.96 8.28 -5.00
N TRP A 28 -8.22 7.86 -6.04
CA TRP A 28 -7.01 8.56 -6.51
C TRP A 28 -7.24 10.03 -6.79
N ASP A 29 -8.26 10.37 -7.57
CA ASP A 29 -8.47 11.76 -8.00
C ASP A 29 -8.77 12.69 -6.81
N HIS A 30 -9.44 12.17 -5.77
CA HIS A 30 -9.67 12.89 -4.52
C HIS A 30 -8.39 13.00 -3.69
N LEU A 31 -7.62 11.92 -3.57
CA LEU A 31 -6.36 11.90 -2.83
C LEU A 31 -5.32 12.84 -3.46
N ALA A 32 -5.20 12.83 -4.79
CA ALA A 32 -4.31 13.70 -5.54
C ALA A 32 -4.68 15.18 -5.37
N ARG A 33 -5.97 15.52 -5.46
CA ARG A 33 -6.44 16.88 -5.19
C ARG A 33 -6.15 17.31 -3.75
N LEU A 34 -6.41 16.44 -2.78
CA LEU A 34 -6.13 16.73 -1.37
C LEU A 34 -4.64 16.98 -1.14
N TYR A 35 -3.78 16.17 -1.77
CA TYR A 35 -2.33 16.36 -1.75
C TYR A 35 -1.88 17.66 -2.43
N GLU A 36 -2.49 18.06 -3.54
CA GLU A 36 -2.19 19.34 -4.18
C GLU A 36 -2.57 20.54 -3.30
N GLU A 37 -3.66 20.44 -2.54
CA GLU A 37 -4.15 21.49 -1.66
C GLU A 37 -3.35 21.59 -0.34
N GLN A 38 -2.92 20.45 0.21
CA GLN A 38 -2.42 20.36 1.59
C GLN A 38 -1.01 19.78 1.71
N GLY A 39 -0.42 19.30 0.62
CA GLY A 39 0.83 18.55 0.65
C GLY A 39 0.67 17.22 1.39
N MET A 40 1.76 16.73 1.99
CA MET A 40 1.73 15.53 2.82
C MET A 40 1.24 15.87 4.24
N SER A 41 -0.03 16.24 4.37
CA SER A 41 -0.67 16.53 5.65
C SER A 41 -1.06 15.25 6.40
N ASP A 42 -1.44 15.39 7.67
CA ASP A 42 -1.94 14.28 8.49
C ASP A 42 -3.21 13.66 7.87
N GLU A 43 -4.04 14.45 7.19
CA GLU A 43 -5.21 13.99 6.45
C GLU A 43 -4.82 13.10 5.27
N VAL A 44 -3.82 13.50 4.47
CA VAL A 44 -3.31 12.68 3.36
C VAL A 44 -2.70 11.38 3.89
N ALA A 45 -1.88 11.47 4.94
CA ALA A 45 -1.29 10.30 5.60
C ALA A 45 -2.37 9.34 6.15
N SER A 46 -3.45 9.89 6.71
CA SER A 46 -4.57 9.09 7.22
C SER A 46 -5.32 8.35 6.10
N VAL A 47 -5.51 8.99 4.94
CA VAL A 47 -6.12 8.32 3.78
C VAL A 47 -5.23 7.20 3.28
N LEU A 48 -3.91 7.44 3.15
CA LEU A 48 -2.94 6.41 2.76
C LEU A 48 -2.97 5.20 3.70
N ALA A 49 -2.96 5.46 5.01
CA ALA A 49 -3.04 4.42 6.04
C ALA A 49 -4.35 3.61 6.01
N ALA A 50 -5.44 4.22 5.52
CA ALA A 50 -6.74 3.56 5.44
C ALA A 50 -6.92 2.72 4.17
N VAL A 51 -6.25 3.06 3.06
CA VAL A 51 -6.48 2.41 1.75
C VAL A 51 -5.40 1.42 1.33
N ALA A 52 -4.24 1.42 1.99
CA ALA A 52 -3.09 0.64 1.57
C ALA A 52 -2.22 0.18 2.75
N ASP A 53 -1.48 -0.91 2.55
CA ASP A 53 -0.62 -1.49 3.57
C ASP A 53 0.73 -0.77 3.68
N GLY A 54 1.09 -0.36 4.89
CA GLY A 54 2.37 0.27 5.20
C GLY A 54 3.45 -0.73 5.60
N TYR A 55 3.08 -2.01 5.77
CA TYR A 55 4.01 -3.07 6.11
C TYR A 55 4.25 -3.99 4.91
N PRO A 56 5.46 -4.00 4.32
CA PRO A 56 5.74 -4.70 3.07
C PRO A 56 5.79 -6.23 3.21
N PHE A 57 5.56 -6.79 4.41
CA PHE A 57 5.54 -8.23 4.64
C PHE A 57 4.13 -8.75 4.97
N PRO A 58 3.80 -10.00 4.60
CA PRO A 58 4.60 -10.93 3.81
C PRO A 58 4.68 -10.50 2.33
N THR A 59 5.88 -10.55 1.74
CA THR A 59 6.12 -10.37 0.29
C THR A 59 7.05 -11.48 -0.18
N ASN A 60 7.00 -11.84 -1.45
CA ASN A 60 7.97 -12.76 -2.04
C ASN A 60 9.35 -12.08 -2.15
N LEU A 61 10.35 -12.59 -1.43
CA LEU A 61 11.70 -12.03 -1.42
C LEU A 61 12.55 -12.38 -2.65
N ASP A 62 12.19 -13.45 -3.38
CA ASP A 62 12.84 -13.79 -4.64
C ASP A 62 12.47 -12.78 -5.74
N ASN A 63 11.19 -12.34 -5.73
CA ASN A 63 10.65 -11.41 -6.73
C ASN A 63 10.66 -9.93 -6.29
N ASN A 64 10.68 -9.68 -4.98
CA ASN A 64 10.71 -8.34 -4.38
C ASN A 64 11.75 -8.28 -3.24
N PRO A 65 13.06 -8.38 -3.55
CA PRO A 65 14.11 -8.30 -2.54
C PRO A 65 14.22 -6.88 -1.95
N PRO A 66 14.77 -6.73 -0.74
CA PRO A 66 15.08 -5.42 -0.18
C PRO A 66 16.00 -4.63 -1.12
N ARG A 67 15.73 -3.33 -1.28
CA ARG A 67 16.61 -2.46 -2.07
C ARG A 67 17.89 -2.15 -1.28
N ASN A 68 18.99 -1.92 -1.98
CA ASN A 68 20.33 -1.69 -1.38
C ASN A 68 20.40 -0.64 -0.26
N GLU A 69 19.44 0.29 -0.20
CA GLU A 69 19.37 1.41 0.75
C GLU A 69 18.50 1.12 1.98
N GLY A 70 17.82 -0.03 2.05
CA GLY A 70 16.89 -0.37 3.12
C GLY A 70 16.82 -1.86 3.46
N MET A 71 16.42 -2.18 4.69
CA MET A 71 16.26 -3.57 5.14
C MET A 71 14.91 -4.19 4.73
N ALA A 72 14.06 -3.47 4.01
CA ALA A 72 12.74 -3.90 3.58
C ALA A 72 12.45 -3.52 2.12
N PRO A 73 11.60 -4.31 1.43
CA PRO A 73 11.04 -3.92 0.13
C PRO A 73 10.08 -2.73 0.25
N GLU A 74 9.69 -2.18 -0.90
CA GLU A 74 8.71 -1.09 -1.00
C GLU A 74 7.31 -1.56 -0.58
N SER A 75 6.60 -0.77 0.25
CA SER A 75 5.21 -1.02 0.65
C SER A 75 4.20 -0.40 -0.33
N GLU A 76 2.93 -0.75 -0.19
CA GLU A 76 1.87 -0.14 -1.00
C GLU A 76 1.75 1.37 -0.71
N GLN A 77 1.81 1.76 0.57
CA GLN A 77 1.82 3.17 0.97
C GLN A 77 3.01 3.93 0.37
N ASP A 78 4.20 3.32 0.29
CA ASP A 78 5.37 3.93 -0.37
C ASP A 78 5.11 4.17 -1.86
N SER A 79 4.56 3.18 -2.56
CA SER A 79 4.26 3.26 -4.00
C SER A 79 3.26 4.37 -4.33
N ILE A 80 2.21 4.50 -3.52
CA ILE A 80 1.16 5.53 -3.67
C ILE A 80 1.74 6.90 -3.32
N THR A 81 2.50 7.00 -2.23
CA THR A 81 3.17 8.24 -1.81
C THR A 81 4.11 8.75 -2.89
N LYS A 82 4.94 7.87 -3.46
CA LYS A 82 5.83 8.20 -4.57
C LYS A 82 5.05 8.71 -5.77
N SER A 83 3.93 8.06 -6.09
CA SER A 83 3.06 8.48 -7.20
C SER A 83 2.43 9.86 -6.98
N LEU A 84 2.09 10.22 -5.74
CA LEU A 84 1.61 11.56 -5.39
C LEU A 84 2.72 12.62 -5.53
N VAL A 85 3.91 12.35 -4.99
CA VAL A 85 5.06 13.26 -5.05
C VAL A 85 5.49 13.52 -6.49
N GLU A 86 5.49 12.48 -7.33
CA GLU A 86 5.79 12.58 -8.76
C GLU A 86 4.63 13.13 -9.60
N LYS A 87 3.49 13.45 -8.98
CA LYS A 87 2.27 13.96 -9.64
C LYS A 87 1.80 13.08 -10.80
N ARG A 88 1.86 11.76 -10.61
CA ARG A 88 1.42 10.79 -11.60
C ARG A 88 -0.10 10.86 -11.79
N GLY A 89 -0.54 10.60 -13.03
CA GLY A 89 -1.97 10.41 -13.30
C GLY A 89 -2.50 9.10 -12.70
N ARG A 90 -3.82 9.01 -12.53
CA ARG A 90 -4.52 7.84 -11.95
C ARG A 90 -4.07 6.51 -12.55
N GLU A 91 -4.04 6.43 -13.89
CA GLU A 91 -3.70 5.19 -14.59
C GLU A 91 -2.26 4.74 -14.31
N GLU A 92 -1.32 5.70 -14.23
CA GLU A 92 0.08 5.41 -13.97
C GLU A 92 0.30 4.98 -12.52
N ALA A 93 -0.34 5.67 -11.56
CA ALA A 93 -0.28 5.31 -10.15
C ALA A 93 -0.87 3.91 -9.89
N VAL A 94 -2.05 3.62 -10.47
CA VAL A 94 -2.70 2.31 -10.35
C VAL A 94 -1.88 1.21 -11.01
N ARG A 95 -1.25 1.48 -12.15
CA ARG A 95 -0.34 0.51 -12.80
C ARG A 95 0.87 0.21 -11.92
N ALA A 96 1.51 1.23 -11.34
CA ALA A 96 2.65 1.05 -10.46
C ALA A 96 2.30 0.19 -9.23
N LEU A 97 1.13 0.44 -8.62
CA LEU A 97 0.64 -0.35 -7.50
C LEU A 97 0.34 -1.80 -7.91
N LYS A 98 -0.33 -2.03 -9.05
CA LYS A 98 -0.59 -3.38 -9.58
C LYS A 98 0.70 -4.17 -9.80
N GLU A 99 1.74 -3.53 -10.35
CA GLU A 99 3.05 -4.16 -10.55
C GLU A 99 3.73 -4.53 -9.23
N LEU A 100 3.60 -3.68 -8.20
CA LEU A 100 4.11 -4.00 -6.86
C LEU A 100 3.37 -5.20 -6.26
N VAL A 101 2.03 -5.16 -6.24
CA VAL A 101 1.20 -6.23 -5.68
C VAL A 101 1.46 -7.56 -6.40
N ALA A 102 1.63 -7.54 -7.73
CA ALA A 102 1.96 -8.74 -8.50
C ALA A 102 3.32 -9.35 -8.09
N LYS A 103 4.33 -8.52 -7.82
CA LYS A 103 5.64 -8.99 -7.33
C LYS A 103 5.58 -9.58 -5.92
N SER A 104 4.64 -9.13 -5.09
CA SER A 104 4.48 -9.65 -3.73
C SER A 104 3.72 -10.97 -3.68
N LEU A 105 2.85 -11.25 -4.66
CA LEU A 105 2.00 -12.46 -4.72
C LEU A 105 2.59 -13.61 -5.53
N ALA A 106 3.38 -13.32 -6.56
CA ALA A 106 4.09 -14.32 -7.38
C ALA A 106 5.31 -14.84 -6.64
#